data_AF-A0A1M7UGU4-F1
#
_entry.id   AF-A0A1M7UGU4-F1
#
_cell.length_a   1.000
_cell.length_b   1.000
_cell.length_c   1.000
_cell.angle_alpha   90.00
_cell.angle_beta   90.00
_cell.angle_gamma   90.00
#
_symmetry.space_group_name_H-M   'P 1'
#
loop_
_entity.id
_entity.type
_entity.pdbx_description
1 polymer ?
#
loop_
_entity_poly.entity_id
_entity_poly.type
_entity_poly.pdbx_seq_one_letter_code
_entity_poly.pdbx_strand_id
1 'polypeptide(L)' 'MSLADQACETQTGLKIVCEVCGTLSIKPIEPADAPDGASVHCRRCNAVRGTVADLRALARRSTDEFEF' A
#
# COMPACT_ATOMS: atom_id res chain seq x y z
N MET A 1 8.94 -17.57 25.80
CA MET A 1 8.69 -18.25 24.51
C MET A 1 7.18 -18.41 24.33
N SER A 2 6.58 -17.65 23.42
CA SER A 2 5.41 -18.05 22.63
C SER A 2 5.26 -17.04 21.50
N LEU A 3 5.82 -17.42 20.34
CA LEU A 3 5.90 -16.67 19.08
C LEU A 3 4.72 -17.02 18.16
N ALA A 4 3.56 -17.33 18.73
CA ALA A 4 2.44 -17.89 17.98
C ALA A 4 1.12 -17.23 18.41
N ASP A 5 0.94 -15.95 18.05
CA ASP A 5 -0.41 -15.40 17.80
C ASP A 5 -0.41 -14.06 17.03
N GLN A 6 0.70 -13.63 16.42
CA GLN A 6 0.72 -12.40 15.60
C GLN A 6 0.28 -12.69 14.15
N ALA A 7 -0.70 -13.55 13.96
CA ALA A 7 -1.33 -13.82 12.67
C ALA A 7 -2.66 -13.05 12.49
N CYS A 8 -2.85 -11.98 13.27
CA CYS A 8 -3.94 -11.00 13.10
C CYS A 8 -3.35 -9.60 12.86
N GLU A 9 -2.23 -9.50 12.13
CA GLU A 9 -1.89 -8.23 11.51
C GLU A 9 -2.88 -7.99 10.38
N THR A 10 -3.91 -7.22 10.70
CA THR A 10 -4.76 -6.53 9.73
C THR A 10 -3.85 -5.61 8.92
N GLN A 11 -3.15 -6.16 7.94
CA GLN A 11 -2.25 -5.43 7.08
C GLN A 11 -3.03 -4.84 5.90
N THR A 12 -4.11 -4.12 6.21
CA THR A 12 -4.93 -3.35 5.26
C THR A 12 -4.23 -2.01 5.00
N GLY A 13 -3.08 -2.07 4.34
CA GLY A 13 -2.27 -0.89 4.07
C GLY A 13 -1.39 -1.09 2.86
N LEU A 14 -1.07 0.02 2.19
CA LEU A 14 -0.24 0.01 1.01
C LEU A 14 1.21 -0.34 1.39
N LYS A 15 1.72 -1.44 0.86
CA LYS A 15 3.14 -1.80 1.01
C LYS A 15 4.00 -0.88 0.15
N ILE A 16 4.84 -0.03 0.76
CA ILE A 16 5.74 0.95 0.08
C ILE A 16 7.02 0.32 -0.50
N VAL A 17 7.39 -0.88 -0.05
CA VAL A 17 8.35 -1.74 -0.74
C VAL A 17 7.61 -2.94 -1.29
N CYS A 18 7.90 -3.35 -2.53
CA CYS A 18 7.39 -4.61 -3.06
C CYS A 18 8.11 -5.79 -2.39
N GLU A 19 7.40 -6.57 -1.60
CA GLU A 19 7.97 -7.71 -0.85
C GLU A 19 8.46 -8.86 -1.77
N VAL A 20 7.99 -8.90 -3.02
CA VAL A 20 8.37 -9.93 -3.99
C VAL A 20 9.70 -9.62 -4.69
N CYS A 21 9.96 -8.36 -5.04
CA CYS A 21 11.14 -8.00 -5.86
C CYS A 21 11.97 -6.83 -5.30
N GLY A 22 11.63 -6.34 -4.10
CA GLY A 22 12.34 -5.26 -3.41
C GLY A 22 12.19 -3.88 -4.04
N THR A 23 11.47 -3.74 -5.15
CA THR A 23 11.34 -2.44 -5.83
C THR A 23 10.34 -1.52 -5.12
N LEU A 24 10.61 -0.22 -5.19
CA LEU A 24 9.71 0.82 -4.70
C LEU A 24 8.65 1.21 -5.73
N SER A 25 8.90 0.99 -7.02
CA SER A 25 8.05 1.48 -8.10
C SER A 25 6.67 0.81 -8.11
N ILE A 26 5.62 1.63 -8.15
CA ILE A 26 4.23 1.21 -8.41
C ILE A 26 3.86 1.48 -9.87
N LYS A 27 2.91 0.71 -10.41
CA LYS A 27 2.31 1.03 -11.71
C LYS A 27 1.58 2.38 -11.63
N PRO A 28 1.62 3.20 -12.69
CA PRO A 28 0.82 4.40 -12.74
C PRO A 28 -0.65 4.03 -12.66
N ILE A 29 -1.36 4.73 -11.79
CA ILE A 29 -2.81 4.64 -11.59
C ILE A 29 -3.26 6.09 -11.54
N GLU A 30 -4.36 6.42 -12.18
CA GLU A 30 -4.99 7.74 -12.04
C GLU A 30 -5.86 7.69 -10.77
N PRO A 31 -5.40 8.24 -9.63
CA PRO A 31 -6.09 8.06 -8.37
C PRO A 31 -7.41 8.84 -8.31
N ALA A 32 -7.64 9.83 -9.19
CA ALA A 32 -8.87 10.61 -9.21
C ALA A 32 -10.07 9.79 -9.74
N ASP A 33 -9.83 8.97 -10.76
CA ASP A 33 -10.88 8.17 -11.44
C ASP A 33 -10.94 6.71 -10.97
N ALA A 34 -9.93 6.26 -10.21
CA ALA A 34 -9.88 4.88 -9.76
C ALA A 34 -10.88 4.61 -8.61
N PRO A 35 -11.65 3.50 -8.66
CA PRO A 35 -12.48 3.08 -7.54
C PRO A 35 -11.59 2.65 -6.37
N ASP A 36 -12.09 2.80 -5.14
CA ASP A 36 -11.33 2.51 -3.92
C ASP A 36 -10.79 1.07 -3.85
N GLY A 37 -11.54 0.10 -4.40
CA GLY A 37 -11.12 -1.29 -4.49
C GLY A 37 -10.11 -1.61 -5.60
N ALA A 38 -9.71 -0.63 -6.42
CA ALA A 38 -8.72 -0.85 -7.47
C ALA A 38 -7.37 -1.24 -6.85
N SER A 39 -6.75 -2.29 -7.38
CA SER A 39 -5.49 -2.81 -6.84
C SER A 39 -4.29 -1.97 -7.30
N VAL A 40 -3.41 -1.63 -6.35
CA VAL A 40 -2.11 -1.03 -6.63
C VAL A 40 -1.10 -2.14 -6.87
N HIS A 41 -0.39 -2.04 -7.99
CA HIS A 41 0.54 -3.08 -8.42
C HIS A 41 1.99 -2.60 -8.42
N CYS A 42 2.91 -3.52 -8.17
CA CYS A 42 4.32 -3.34 -8.44
C CYS A 42 4.56 -3.12 -9.95
N ARG A 43 5.33 -2.09 -10.31
CA ARG A 43 5.68 -1.84 -11.73
C ARG A 43 6.51 -2.98 -12.33
N ARG A 44 7.37 -3.61 -11.55
CA ARG A 44 8.37 -4.60 -12.03
C ARG A 44 7.81 -6.03 -12.13
N CYS A 45 7.25 -6.55 -11.04
CA CYS A 45 6.81 -7.95 -10.97
C CYS A 45 5.28 -8.12 -11.00
N ASN A 46 4.52 -7.02 -11.10
CA ASN A 46 3.06 -7.03 -11.11
C ASN A 46 2.38 -7.60 -9.85
N ALA A 47 3.12 -7.81 -8.75
CA ALA A 47 2.52 -8.20 -7.48
C ALA A 47 1.58 -7.10 -6.96
N VAL A 48 0.44 -7.51 -6.38
CA VAL A 48 -0.49 -6.60 -5.69
C VAL A 48 0.17 -6.12 -4.40
N ARG A 49 0.06 -4.82 -4.13
CA ARG A 49 0.70 -4.14 -2.98
C ARG A 49 -0.29 -3.49 -2.02
N GLY A 50 -1.57 -3.48 -2.38
CA GLY A 50 -2.66 -2.84 -1.65
C GLY A 50 -3.73 -2.34 -2.61
N THR A 51 -4.60 -1.48 -2.12
CA THR A 51 -5.70 -0.85 -2.88
C THR A 51 -5.50 0.65 -3.03
N VAL A 52 -6.29 1.28 -3.89
CA VAL A 52 -6.34 2.74 -4.03
C VAL A 52 -6.85 3.40 -2.74
N ALA A 53 -7.78 2.75 -2.01
CA ALA A 53 -8.19 3.21 -0.69
C ALA A 53 -6.98 3.31 0.28
N ASP A 54 -6.13 2.27 0.30
CA ASP A 54 -4.93 2.26 1.14
C ASP A 54 -3.93 3.36 0.73
N LEU A 55 -3.77 3.60 -0.58
CA LEU A 55 -2.93 4.68 -1.11
C LEU A 55 -3.47 6.05 -0.69
N ARG A 56 -4.79 6.28 -0.77
CA ARG A 56 -5.45 7.52 -0.34
C ARG A 56 -5.32 7.74 1.16
N ALA A 57 -5.50 6.68 1.96
CA ALA A 57 -5.33 6.73 3.40
C ALA A 57 -3.90 7.11 3.79
N LEU A 58 -2.90 6.53 3.10
CA LEU A 58 -1.51 6.87 3.30
C LEU A 58 -1.21 8.33 2.93
N ALA A 59 -1.72 8.80 1.79
CA ALA A 59 -1.54 10.19 1.36
C ALA A 59 -2.12 11.18 2.38
N ARG A 60 -3.32 10.91 2.92
CA ARG A 60 -3.94 11.75 3.97
C ARG A 60 -3.11 11.79 5.24
N ARG A 61 -2.62 10.63 5.71
CA ARG A 61 -1.74 10.57 6.88
C ARG A 61 -0.45 11.36 6.68
N SER A 62 0.14 11.28 5.49
CA SER A 62 1.33 12.08 5.16
C SER A 62 1.06 13.58 5.02
N THR A 63 -0.19 14.04 4.96
CA THR A 63 -0.51 15.47 4.99
C THR A 63 -0.62 15.99 6.42
N ASP A 64 -1.22 15.19 7.32
CA ASP A 64 -1.35 15.50 8.75
C ASP A 64 0.00 15.61 9.46
N GLU A 65 0.97 14.75 9.09
CA GLU A 65 2.32 14.76 9.68
C GLU A 65 3.23 15.92 9.21
N PHE A 66 2.78 16.75 8.26
CA PHE A 66 3.57 17.85 7.67
C PHE A 66 2.89 19.23 7.77
N GLU A 67 1.97 19.44 8.73
CA GLU A 67 1.59 20.81 9.13
C GLU A 67 2.76 21.48 9.87
N PHE A 68 3.48 22.37 9.16
CA PHE A 68 4.53 23.25 9.68
C PHE A 68 4.07 24.72 9.64
#